data_AF-A0A1H6JCS1-F1
#
_entry.id   AF-A0A1H6JCS1-F1
#
_cell.length_a   1.000
_cell.length_b   1.000
_cell.length_c   1.000
_cell.angle_alpha   90.00
_cell.angle_beta   90.00
_cell.angle_gamma   90.00
#
_symmetry.space_group_name_H-M   'P 1'
#
loop_
_entity.id
_entity.type
_entity.pdbx_description
1 polymer ?
#
loop_
_entity_poly.entity_id
_entity_poly.type
_entity_poly.pdbx_seq_one_letter_code
_entity_poly.pdbx_strand_id
1 'polypeptide(L)'
;MHERAGSKKIIHLHGELLKARSVENDLLIYNWKDDILVGTTNRENHQLRPHIVWFGEAVPEIENAIKVIEKADIVVIIGTSLQVYPAAGLIDYALNAKHFFYIDQNPAETSYFNKPIKVIAKKASAGMRDLQQILNEL
;
A
#
# COMPACT_ATOMS: atom_id res chain seq x y z
N MET A 1 8.80 -4.23 -4.99
CA MET A 1 8.92 -5.70 -4.82
C MET A 1 7.84 -6.40 -5.65
N HIS A 2 6.60 -5.93 -5.55
CA HIS A 2 5.49 -6.42 -6.38
C HIS A 2 5.78 -6.36 -7.88
N GLU A 3 6.42 -5.29 -8.37
CA GLU A 3 6.84 -5.14 -9.76
C GLU A 3 7.82 -6.25 -10.17
N ARG A 4 8.81 -6.51 -9.31
CA ARG A 4 9.82 -7.57 -9.54
C ARG A 4 9.20 -8.96 -9.52
N ALA A 5 8.11 -9.16 -8.78
CA ALA A 5 7.32 -10.40 -8.77
C ALA A 5 6.36 -10.51 -9.99
N GLY A 6 6.29 -9.49 -10.85
CA GLY A 6 5.50 -9.49 -12.07
C GLY A 6 4.14 -8.78 -11.98
N SER A 7 3.80 -8.17 -10.83
CA SER A 7 2.58 -7.35 -10.73
C SER A 7 2.65 -6.15 -11.66
N LYS A 8 1.54 -5.83 -12.33
CA LYS A 8 1.45 -4.72 -13.29
C LYS A 8 0.57 -3.56 -12.83
N LYS A 9 -0.34 -3.81 -11.88
CA LYS A 9 -1.26 -2.81 -11.32
C LYS A 9 -0.92 -2.63 -9.85
N ILE A 10 -0.03 -1.69 -9.56
CA ILE A 10 0.38 -1.34 -8.20
C ILE A 10 0.03 0.12 -7.95
N ILE A 11 -0.56 0.40 -6.79
CA ILE A 11 -0.76 1.76 -6.29
C ILE A 11 0.19 1.93 -5.10
N HIS A 12 1.19 2.80 -5.25
CA HIS A 12 2.18 3.08 -4.21
C HIS A 12 1.69 4.21 -3.31
N LEU A 13 0.90 3.88 -2.28
CA LEU A 13 0.36 4.89 -1.36
C LEU A 13 1.45 5.76 -0.73
N HIS A 14 2.58 5.16 -0.35
CA HIS A 14 3.67 5.87 0.34
C HIS A 14 4.87 6.18 -0.55
N GLY A 15 4.67 6.23 -1.87
CA GLY A 15 5.72 6.50 -2.84
C GLY A 15 6.61 5.29 -3.12
N GLU A 16 7.73 5.54 -3.80
CA GLU A 16 8.61 4.53 -4.38
C GLU A 16 10.08 4.83 -4.07
N LEU A 17 10.79 3.85 -3.50
CA LEU A 17 12.18 4.03 -3.05
C LEU A 17 13.16 4.40 -4.17
N LEU A 18 12.95 3.89 -5.38
CA LEU A 18 13.84 4.13 -6.53
C LEU A 18 13.40 5.33 -7.36
N LYS A 19 12.77 6.31 -6.71
CA LYS A 19 12.33 7.56 -7.30
C LYS A 19 12.65 8.75 -6.40
N ALA A 20 12.87 9.89 -7.03
CA ALA A 20 13.02 11.19 -6.39
C ALA A 20 11.91 12.14 -6.84
N ARG A 21 11.58 13.13 -6.02
CA ARG A 21 10.68 14.24 -6.39
C ARG A 21 11.29 15.60 -6.04
N SER A 22 10.88 16.64 -6.75
CA SER A 22 11.23 18.03 -6.40
C SER A 22 10.57 18.44 -5.08
N VAL A 23 11.26 19.24 -4.25
CA VAL A 23 10.66 19.84 -3.05
C VAL A 23 9.66 20.95 -3.38
N GLU A 24 9.79 21.59 -4.54
CA GLU A 24 8.91 22.70 -4.98
C GLU A 24 7.69 22.20 -5.76
N ASN A 25 7.76 20.99 -6.33
CA ASN A 25 6.67 20.43 -7.12
C ASN A 25 6.66 18.90 -7.02
N ASP A 26 5.73 18.39 -6.21
CA ASP A 26 5.58 16.96 -5.94
C ASP A 26 5.16 16.12 -7.15
N LEU A 27 4.71 16.75 -8.24
CA LEU A 27 4.37 16.07 -9.50
C LEU A 27 5.60 15.78 -10.36
N LEU A 28 6.73 16.44 -10.09
CA LEU A 28 7.98 16.21 -10.81
C LEU A 28 8.73 15.03 -10.20
N ILE A 29 8.43 13.84 -10.70
CA ILE A 29 8.97 12.56 -10.22
C ILE A 29 9.97 11.99 -11.23
N TYR A 30 11.10 11.50 -10.72
CA TYR A 30 12.21 10.99 -11.51
C TYR A 30 12.58 9.58 -11.04
N ASN A 31 12.90 8.69 -11.97
CA ASN A 31 13.59 7.45 -11.60
C ASN A 31 14.98 7.82 -11.07
N TRP A 32 15.31 7.33 -9.88
CA TRP A 32 16.53 7.74 -9.18
C TRP A 32 17.11 6.56 -8.41
N LYS A 33 18.38 6.25 -8.65
CA LYS A 33 19.08 5.12 -8.00
C LYS A 33 20.36 5.53 -7.27
N ASP A 34 20.76 6.78 -7.44
CA ASP A 34 21.96 7.34 -6.83
C ASP A 34 21.61 8.03 -5.51
N ASP A 35 22.62 8.49 -4.78
CA ASP A 35 22.41 9.24 -3.54
C ASP A 35 21.71 10.59 -3.81
N ILE A 36 20.86 11.01 -2.88
CA ILE A 36 20.27 12.35 -2.86
C ILE A 36 20.92 13.11 -1.72
N LEU A 37 21.76 14.08 -2.06
CA LEU A 37 22.46 14.94 -1.13
C LEU A 37 21.82 16.34 -1.13
N VAL A 38 22.12 17.14 -0.11
CA VAL A 38 21.82 18.57 -0.17
C VAL A 38 22.60 19.18 -1.34
N GLY A 39 21.90 19.88 -2.22
CA GLY A 39 22.42 20.39 -3.50
C GLY A 39 22.17 19.47 -4.69
N THR A 40 21.62 18.27 -4.50
CA THR A 40 21.13 17.44 -5.61
C THR A 40 19.83 18.05 -6.14
N THR A 41 19.88 18.66 -7.33
CA THR A 41 18.74 19.39 -7.90
C THR A 41 18.16 18.76 -9.15
N ASN A 42 16.91 19.12 -9.45
CA ASN A 42 16.30 18.87 -10.75
C ASN A 42 16.83 19.86 -11.82
N ARG A 43 16.33 19.76 -13.04
CA ARG A 43 16.73 20.65 -14.16
C ARG A 43 16.42 22.13 -13.96
N GLU A 44 15.56 22.45 -12.99
CA GLU A 44 15.15 23.81 -12.63
C GLU A 44 15.93 24.35 -11.42
N ASN A 45 16.99 23.64 -10.97
CA ASN A 45 17.76 23.93 -9.77
C ASN A 45 16.97 23.82 -8.44
N HIS A 46 15.84 23.12 -8.44
CA HIS A 46 15.10 22.82 -7.21
C HIS A 46 15.64 21.55 -6.55
N GLN A 47 15.77 21.56 -5.22
CA GLN A 47 16.27 20.42 -4.44
C GLN A 47 15.40 19.18 -4.69
N LEU A 48 16.05 18.02 -4.86
CA LEU A 48 15.39 16.72 -4.90
C LEU A 48 15.31 16.10 -3.51
N ARG A 49 14.28 15.30 -3.29
CA ARG A 49 14.10 14.46 -2.10
C ARG A 49 13.62 13.08 -2.52
N PRO A 50 13.72 12.05 -1.66
CA PRO A 50 13.10 10.75 -1.94
C PRO A 50 11.61 10.91 -2.25
N HIS A 51 11.12 10.18 -3.25
CA HIS A 51 9.69 10.10 -3.55
C HIS A 51 9.02 9.13 -2.57
N ILE A 52 9.02 9.51 -1.30
CA ILE A 52 8.46 8.77 -0.17
C ILE A 52 7.55 9.73 0.59
N VAL A 53 6.38 9.23 0.98
CA VAL A 53 5.44 9.96 1.85
C VAL A 53 5.90 9.80 3.29
N TRP A 54 6.18 10.93 3.95
CA TRP A 54 6.53 10.96 5.37
C TRP A 54 5.29 11.10 6.25
N PHE A 55 5.44 10.80 7.55
CA PHE A 55 4.40 11.09 8.51
C PHE A 55 4.07 12.59 8.52
N GLY A 56 2.78 12.90 8.51
CA GLY A 56 2.27 14.28 8.41
C GLY A 56 2.09 14.78 6.98
N GLU A 57 2.54 14.04 5.96
CA GLU A 57 2.28 14.38 4.56
C GLU A 57 0.99 13.74 4.04
N ALA A 58 0.40 14.37 3.04
CA ALA A 58 -0.72 13.80 2.31
C ALA A 58 -0.31 12.52 1.57
N VAL A 59 -1.23 11.56 1.47
CA VAL A 59 -1.08 10.31 0.70
C VAL A 59 -1.76 10.51 -0.66
N PRO A 60 -1.04 10.85 -1.75
CA PRO A 60 -1.67 11.35 -2.98
C PRO A 60 -2.58 10.32 -3.65
N GLU A 61 -2.22 9.05 -3.56
CA GLU A 61 -2.93 7.96 -4.24
C GLU A 61 -4.10 7.38 -3.43
N ILE A 62 -4.44 7.96 -2.26
CA ILE A 62 -5.49 7.40 -1.40
C ILE A 62 -6.85 7.38 -2.09
N GLU A 63 -7.21 8.44 -2.83
CA GLU A 63 -8.48 8.51 -3.54
C GLU A 63 -8.58 7.46 -4.67
N ASN A 64 -7.45 7.20 -5.35
CA ASN A 64 -7.40 6.17 -6.38
C ASN A 64 -7.52 4.77 -5.77
N ALA A 65 -6.89 4.53 -4.62
CA ALA A 65 -7.04 3.27 -3.89
C ALA A 65 -8.48 3.05 -3.40
N ILE A 66 -9.16 4.09 -2.92
CA ILE A 66 -10.58 4.04 -2.54
C ILE A 66 -11.43 3.58 -3.72
N LYS A 67 -11.30 4.23 -4.89
CA LYS A 67 -12.06 3.87 -6.11
C LYS A 67 -11.85 2.41 -6.56
N VAL A 68 -10.68 1.85 -6.27
CA VAL A 68 -10.35 0.45 -6.59
C VAL A 68 -10.99 -0.49 -5.56
N ILE A 69 -10.81 -0.22 -4.28
CA ILE A 69 -11.29 -1.12 -3.22
C ILE A 69 -12.81 -1.11 -3.09
N GLU A 70 -13.47 0.01 -3.42
CA GLU A 70 -14.94 0.09 -3.50
C GLU A 70 -15.54 -0.93 -4.47
N LYS A 71 -14.80 -1.31 -5.51
CA LYS A 71 -15.25 -2.26 -6.55
C LYS A 71 -14.83 -3.70 -6.27
N ALA A 72 -14.11 -3.95 -5.18
CA ALA A 72 -13.58 -5.28 -4.89
C ALA A 72 -14.68 -6.22 -4.37
N ASP A 73 -14.72 -7.45 -4.89
CA ASP A 73 -15.51 -8.55 -4.32
C ASP A 73 -14.79 -9.23 -3.14
N ILE A 74 -13.46 -9.22 -3.17
CA ILE A 74 -12.58 -9.85 -2.19
C ILE A 74 -11.46 -8.87 -1.81
N VAL A 75 -11.26 -8.68 -0.50
CA VAL A 75 -10.16 -7.87 0.05
C VAL A 75 -9.20 -8.77 0.83
N VAL A 76 -7.92 -8.64 0.52
CA VAL A 76 -6.84 -9.37 1.19
C VAL A 76 -5.83 -8.38 1.75
N ILE A 77 -5.68 -8.38 3.07
CA ILE A 77 -4.77 -7.53 3.83
C ILE A 77 -3.60 -8.40 4.27
N ILE A 78 -2.36 -7.97 3.99
CA ILE A 78 -1.17 -8.81 4.21
C ILE A 78 -0.05 -7.98 4.84
N GLY A 79 0.51 -8.44 5.96
CA GLY A 79 1.77 -7.92 6.50
C GLY A 79 1.71 -6.45 6.95
N THR A 80 0.65 -6.08 7.67
CA THR A 80 0.45 -4.72 8.18
C THR A 80 -0.15 -4.78 9.58
N SER A 81 0.24 -3.85 10.45
CA SER A 81 -0.33 -3.68 11.79
C SER A 81 -1.67 -2.96 11.80
N LEU A 82 -2.11 -2.41 10.65
CA LEU A 82 -3.34 -1.61 10.53
C LEU A 82 -3.38 -0.35 11.42
N GLN A 83 -2.20 0.22 11.73
CA GLN A 83 -2.09 1.41 12.58
C GLN A 83 -1.80 2.72 11.81
N VAL A 84 -1.41 2.62 10.54
CA VAL A 84 -1.00 3.79 9.74
C VAL A 84 -2.18 4.27 8.90
N TYR A 85 -2.69 5.46 9.24
CA TYR A 85 -3.76 6.13 8.52
C TYR A 85 -3.22 7.09 7.46
N PRO A 86 -3.94 7.28 6.34
CA PRO A 86 -5.28 6.75 6.03
C PRO A 86 -5.32 5.30 5.49
N ALA A 87 -4.18 4.67 5.22
CA ALA A 87 -4.15 3.35 4.56
C ALA A 87 -4.93 2.25 5.31
N ALA A 88 -4.85 2.21 6.64
CA ALA A 88 -5.58 1.25 7.47
C ALA A 88 -7.12 1.35 7.31
N GLY A 89 -7.63 2.56 7.03
CA GLY A 89 -9.06 2.81 6.85
C GLY A 89 -9.60 2.42 5.48
N LEU A 90 -8.77 1.96 4.53
CA LEU A 90 -9.24 1.56 3.20
C LEU A 90 -10.30 0.46 3.24
N ILE A 91 -10.21 -0.43 4.23
CA ILE A 91 -11.17 -1.53 4.42
C ILE A 91 -12.61 -1.04 4.61
N ASP A 92 -12.82 0.15 5.19
CA ASP A 92 -14.15 0.71 5.41
C ASP A 92 -14.82 1.12 4.08
N TYR A 93 -14.01 1.42 3.06
CA TYR A 93 -14.48 1.75 1.71
C TYR A 93 -14.78 0.50 0.86
N ALA A 94 -14.44 -0.70 1.33
CA ALA A 94 -14.77 -1.95 0.63
C ALA A 94 -16.25 -2.31 0.83
N LEU A 95 -17.16 -1.53 0.24
CA LEU A 95 -18.59 -1.65 0.46
C LEU A 95 -19.19 -2.88 -0.24
N ASN A 96 -18.66 -3.26 -1.40
CA ASN A 96 -19.16 -4.39 -2.20
C ASN A 96 -18.49 -5.72 -1.88
N ALA A 97 -17.41 -5.70 -1.10
CA ALA A 97 -16.63 -6.90 -0.81
C ALA A 97 -17.43 -7.88 0.07
N LYS A 98 -17.45 -9.14 -0.35
CA LYS A 98 -18.13 -10.25 0.35
C LYS A 98 -17.17 -11.02 1.25
N HIS A 99 -15.88 -11.01 0.91
CA HIS A 99 -14.86 -11.75 1.62
C HIS A 99 -13.69 -10.85 2.01
N PHE A 100 -13.31 -10.93 3.29
CA PHE A 100 -12.18 -10.19 3.85
C PHE A 100 -11.22 -11.19 4.47
N PHE A 101 -9.95 -11.12 4.08
CA PHE A 101 -8.89 -11.96 4.62
C PHE A 101 -7.77 -11.08 5.17
N TYR A 102 -7.25 -11.43 6.34
CA TYR A 102 -6.13 -10.73 6.96
C TYR A 102 -5.02 -11.73 7.30
N ILE A 103 -3.88 -11.61 6.63
CA ILE A 103 -2.71 -12.46 6.81
C ILE A 103 -1.61 -11.67 7.51
N ASP A 104 -1.32 -12.02 8.75
CA ASP A 104 -0.19 -11.47 9.48
C ASP A 104 0.33 -12.51 10.48
N GLN A 105 1.63 -12.50 10.79
CA GLN A 105 2.20 -13.42 11.77
C GLN A 105 1.76 -13.05 13.20
N ASN A 106 1.57 -11.76 13.46
CA ASN A 106 1.13 -11.20 14.73
C ASN A 106 -0.05 -10.26 14.44
N PRO A 107 -1.24 -10.81 14.11
CA PRO A 107 -2.36 -10.02 13.64
C PRO A 107 -2.79 -8.98 14.67
N ALA A 108 -3.04 -7.77 14.19
CA ALA A 108 -3.70 -6.74 14.98
C ALA A 108 -5.14 -7.16 15.30
N GLU A 109 -5.71 -6.54 16.35
CA GLU A 109 -7.14 -6.63 16.62
C GLU A 109 -7.93 -6.15 15.38
N THR A 110 -9.04 -6.81 15.08
CA THR A 110 -9.88 -6.48 13.92
C THR A 110 -11.35 -6.31 14.26
N SER A 111 -11.76 -6.54 15.51
CA SER A 111 -13.16 -6.45 15.94
C SER A 111 -13.77 -5.05 15.79
N TYR A 112 -12.95 -3.99 15.71
CA TYR A 112 -13.42 -2.63 15.47
C TYR A 112 -13.82 -2.37 14.00
N PHE A 113 -13.41 -3.24 13.07
CA PHE A 113 -13.94 -3.20 11.71
C PHE A 113 -15.30 -3.87 11.68
N ASN A 114 -16.31 -3.20 11.15
CA ASN A 114 -17.64 -3.77 10.96
C ASN A 114 -17.70 -4.68 9.71
N LYS A 115 -16.75 -5.63 9.61
CA LYS A 115 -16.57 -6.55 8.47
C LYS A 115 -16.22 -7.94 9.00
N PRO A 116 -16.71 -9.03 8.37
CA PRO A 116 -16.39 -10.40 8.78
C PRO A 116 -15.00 -10.82 8.28
N ILE A 117 -13.95 -10.31 8.92
CA ILE A 117 -12.56 -10.56 8.51
C ILE A 117 -12.09 -11.95 8.97
N LYS A 118 -11.72 -12.81 8.02
CA LYS A 118 -11.06 -14.09 8.31
C LYS A 118 -9.56 -13.87 8.50
N VAL A 119 -9.10 -14.02 9.74
CA VAL A 119 -7.69 -13.86 10.11
C VAL A 119 -6.92 -15.18 9.89
N ILE A 120 -5.76 -15.09 9.25
CA ILE A 120 -4.80 -16.17 9.02
C ILE A 120 -3.49 -15.78 9.71
N ALA A 121 -3.32 -16.24 10.95
CA ALA A 121 -2.18 -15.91 11.81
C ALA A 121 -0.89 -16.63 11.39
N LYS A 122 -0.32 -16.26 10.24
CA LYS A 122 0.88 -16.87 9.64
C LYS A 122 1.74 -15.84 8.94
N LYS A 123 3.02 -16.16 8.72
CA LYS A 123 3.89 -15.42 7.80
C LYS A 123 3.23 -15.34 6.42
N ALA A 124 3.41 -14.21 5.73
CA ALA A 124 2.79 -13.92 4.43
C ALA A 124 2.92 -15.08 3.42
N SER A 125 4.10 -15.68 3.28
CA SER A 125 4.32 -16.78 2.33
C SER A 125 3.51 -18.05 2.63
N ALA A 126 3.35 -18.40 3.92
CA ALA A 126 2.54 -19.55 4.33
C ALA A 126 1.05 -19.23 4.28
N GLY A 127 0.65 -18.05 4.80
CA GLY A 127 -0.75 -17.63 4.79
C GLY A 127 -1.32 -17.46 3.38
N MET A 128 -0.51 -17.05 2.40
CA MET A 128 -0.93 -16.99 1.00
C MET A 128 -1.22 -18.36 0.39
N ARG A 129 -0.53 -19.43 0.83
CA ARG A 129 -0.82 -20.81 0.37
C ARG A 129 -2.16 -21.28 0.90
N ASP A 130 -2.43 -21.03 2.18
CA ASP A 130 -3.72 -21.33 2.79
C ASP A 130 -4.84 -20.55 2.09
N LEU A 131 -4.64 -19.25 1.86
CA LEU A 131 -5.60 -18.41 1.18
C LEU A 131 -5.91 -18.93 -0.24
N GLN A 132 -4.88 -19.35 -0.99
CA GLN A 132 -5.07 -19.93 -2.32
C GLN A 132 -6.00 -21.16 -2.28
N GLN A 133 -5.84 -22.04 -1.28
CA GLN A 133 -6.74 -23.19 -1.11
C GLN A 133 -8.17 -22.75 -0.83
N ILE A 134 -8.35 -21.79 0.10
CA ILE A 134 -9.67 -21.25 0.44
C ILE A 134 -10.35 -20.64 -0.79
N LEU A 135 -9.62 -19.85 -1.59
CA LEU A 135 -10.19 -19.19 -2.77
C LEU A 135 -10.60 -20.17 -3.88
N ASN A 136 -9.97 -21.35 -3.96
CA ASN A 136 -10.37 -22.38 -4.93
C ASN A 136 -11.68 -23.09 -4.55
N GLU A 137 -12.14 -22.93 -3.31
CA GLU A 137 -13.36 -23.54 -2.78
C GLU A 137 -14.55 -22.55 -2.72
N LEU A 138 -14.32 -21.27 -3.06
CA LEU A 138 -15.36 -20.23 -3.15
C LEU A 138 -16.05 -20.23 -4.51
#